data_AF-D7KKK6-F1
#
_entry.id   AF-D7KKK6-F1
#
_cell.length_a   1.000
_cell.length_b   1.000
_cell.length_c   1.000
_cell.angle_alpha   90.00
_cell.angle_beta   90.00
_cell.angle_gamma   90.00
#
_symmetry.space_group_name_H-M   'P 1'
#
loop_
_entity.id
_entity.type
_entity.pdbx_description
1 polymer ?
#
loop_
_entity_poly.entity_id
_entity_poly.type
_entity_poly.pdbx_seq_one_letter_code
_entity_poly.pdbx_strand_id
1 'polypeptide(L)'
;MRQGPCSEEDCFILLKQFEHVLESDPLIDEVGFIHPSQFNLLDEEAGFSNVYQNELQPNNGTSRKFWNQDHKLGISTDILVQLCKYAKHAFLLALDEYKRHGNISCSPSTPESEVMKHSQAVLLLSSDFGTAWNARKLILSKKDQLSAFTQELRLSGLILSNSPKSESTWSHRRWIIKMISLGFPTLQVIITKESELVESIGEALWLHRRFLSLNWIMYFTCNDSDVSPEPGESIIMNEEIAIFINNEIRLLESAMTVPDTKFEDFQAQALHTGVYMLWLTKKMPELWRMLEEKLGTEKVKCVMSTIAQERPSHHLVNV
;
A
#
# COMPACT_ATOMS: atom_id res chain seq x y z
N MET A 1 40.90 -0.23 -4.90
CA MET A 1 40.72 1.24 -4.86
C MET A 1 39.95 1.56 -3.59
N ARG A 2 40.56 2.30 -2.64
CA ARG A 2 39.87 2.74 -1.42
C ARG A 2 39.04 3.96 -1.78
N GLN A 3 37.72 3.88 -1.65
CA GLN A 3 36.85 5.05 -1.68
C GLN A 3 37.24 5.94 -0.48
N GLY A 4 37.53 7.21 -0.74
CA GLY A 4 37.72 8.22 0.30
C GLY A 4 36.41 8.44 1.08
N PRO A 5 36.46 9.03 2.29
CA PRO A 5 35.26 9.32 3.06
C PRO A 5 34.41 10.33 2.26
N CYS A 6 33.21 9.94 1.87
CA CYS A 6 32.17 10.82 1.34
C CYS A 6 31.98 11.98 2.32
N SER A 7 32.13 13.23 1.86
CA SER A 7 32.04 14.40 2.74
C SER A 7 30.60 14.56 3.25
N GLU A 8 30.41 15.04 4.48
CA GLU A 8 29.08 15.23 5.11
C GLU A 8 28.17 16.16 4.29
N GLU A 9 28.76 17.02 3.47
CA GLU A 9 28.09 17.95 2.57
C GLU A 9 27.52 17.25 1.33
N ASP A 10 28.26 16.30 0.73
CA ASP A 10 27.76 15.43 -0.34
C ASP A 10 26.57 14.58 0.12
N CYS A 11 26.56 14.19 1.40
CA CYS A 11 25.48 13.44 2.02
C CYS A 11 24.15 14.19 1.99
N PHE A 12 24.21 15.46 2.38
CA PHE A 12 23.05 16.33 2.49
C PHE A 12 22.51 16.73 1.11
N ILE A 13 23.42 16.91 0.15
CA ILE A 13 23.06 17.20 -1.25
C ILE A 13 22.27 16.03 -1.85
N LEU A 14 22.69 14.79 -1.62
CA LEU A 14 22.01 13.62 -2.20
C LEU A 14 20.58 13.45 -1.66
N LEU A 15 20.38 13.58 -0.34
CA LEU A 15 19.05 13.50 0.24
C LEU A 15 18.16 14.66 -0.25
N LYS A 16 18.71 15.88 -0.30
CA LYS A 16 17.98 17.04 -0.83
C LYS A 16 17.56 16.88 -2.28
N GLN A 17 18.41 16.29 -3.12
CA GLN A 17 18.06 15.98 -4.51
C GLN A 17 16.88 15.01 -4.57
N PHE A 18 16.89 13.97 -3.73
CA PHE A 18 15.79 13.02 -3.66
C PHE A 18 14.48 13.68 -3.19
N GLU A 19 14.53 14.46 -2.11
CA GLU A 19 13.38 15.18 -1.58
C GLU A 19 12.84 16.20 -2.60
N HIS A 20 13.72 16.90 -3.30
CA HIS A 20 13.33 17.84 -4.35
C HIS A 20 12.60 17.15 -5.51
N VAL A 21 13.01 15.93 -5.89
CA VAL A 21 12.29 15.14 -6.90
C VAL A 21 10.87 14.82 -6.43
N LEU A 22 10.71 14.40 -5.17
CA LEU A 22 9.41 14.11 -4.57
C LEU A 22 8.51 15.35 -4.42
N GLU A 23 9.09 16.52 -4.14
CA GLU A 23 8.37 17.79 -4.04
C GLU A 23 7.98 18.35 -5.41
N SER A 24 8.83 18.15 -6.42
CA SER A 24 8.61 18.67 -7.78
C SER A 24 7.55 17.88 -8.55
N ASP A 25 7.42 16.59 -8.26
CA ASP A 25 6.38 15.74 -8.82
C ASP A 25 5.54 15.09 -7.71
N PRO A 26 4.45 15.77 -7.28
CA PRO A 26 3.56 15.24 -6.25
C PRO A 26 2.63 14.13 -6.74
N LEU A 27 2.66 13.79 -8.04
CA LEU A 27 1.79 12.81 -8.67
C LEU A 27 2.46 11.44 -8.83
N ILE A 28 3.71 11.28 -8.37
CA ILE A 28 4.43 10.01 -8.45
C ILE A 28 3.57 8.85 -7.91
N ASP A 29 3.31 7.86 -8.76
CA ASP A 29 2.44 6.71 -8.46
C ASP A 29 3.21 5.38 -8.40
N GLU A 30 4.41 5.34 -9.00
CA GLU A 30 5.28 4.17 -9.01
C GLU A 30 6.72 4.55 -8.63
N VAL A 31 7.37 3.75 -7.79
CA VAL A 31 8.80 3.87 -7.48
C VAL A 31 9.50 2.55 -7.78
N GLY A 32 10.72 2.61 -8.30
CA GLY A 32 11.52 1.43 -8.63
C GLY A 32 13.00 1.64 -8.37
N PHE A 33 13.68 0.53 -8.08
CA PHE A 33 15.14 0.50 -7.93
C PHE A 33 15.78 0.01 -9.23
N ILE A 34 16.56 0.88 -9.86
CA ILE A 34 16.98 0.70 -11.26
C ILE A 34 18.50 0.65 -11.32
N HIS A 35 19.04 -0.35 -12.02
CA HIS A 35 20.48 -0.38 -12.26
C HIS A 35 20.86 0.77 -13.22
N PRO A 36 21.93 1.54 -12.97
CA PRO A 36 22.25 2.73 -13.77
C PRO A 36 22.32 2.49 -15.30
N SER A 37 22.69 1.28 -15.73
CA SER A 37 22.74 0.92 -17.15
C SER A 37 21.38 0.89 -17.84
N GLN A 38 20.28 0.88 -17.10
CA GLN A 38 18.92 0.79 -17.63
C GLN A 38 18.30 2.19 -17.86
N PHE A 39 18.91 3.28 -17.39
CA PHE A 39 18.32 4.61 -17.56
C PHE A 39 18.14 5.03 -19.02
N ASN A 40 19.11 4.69 -19.89
CA ASN A 40 19.00 5.03 -21.31
C ASN A 40 17.84 4.28 -21.98
N LEU A 41 17.61 3.02 -21.61
CA LEU A 41 16.48 2.24 -22.13
C LEU A 41 15.14 2.85 -21.71
N LEU A 42 15.03 3.33 -20.47
CA LEU A 42 13.83 3.99 -19.98
C LEU A 42 13.57 5.34 -20.67
N ASP A 43 14.63 6.09 -21.01
CA ASP A 43 14.49 7.32 -21.78
C ASP A 43 13.98 7.03 -23.21
N GLU A 44 14.48 5.95 -23.84
CA GLU A 44 14.00 5.49 -25.14
C GLU A 44 12.53 5.06 -25.11
N GLU A 45 12.12 4.28 -24.09
CA GLU A 45 10.74 3.83 -23.89
C GLU A 45 9.78 4.99 -23.60
N ALA A 46 10.23 6.02 -22.88
CA ALA A 46 9.47 7.24 -22.62
C ALA A 46 9.36 8.17 -23.85
N GLY A 47 9.87 7.76 -25.01
CA GLY A 47 9.72 8.50 -26.26
C GLY A 47 10.68 9.69 -26.41
N PHE A 48 11.74 9.77 -25.58
CA PHE A 48 12.78 10.76 -25.78
C PHE A 48 13.68 10.34 -26.96
N SER A 49 13.38 10.84 -28.15
CA SER A 49 14.34 10.85 -29.24
C SER A 49 15.55 11.70 -28.83
N ASN A 50 16.77 11.18 -29.06
CA ASN A 50 18.09 11.83 -28.83
C ASN A 50 18.29 13.21 -29.52
N VAL A 51 17.26 13.85 -30.04
CA VAL A 51 17.31 15.07 -30.84
C VAL A 51 17.41 16.34 -29.97
N TYR A 52 17.07 16.29 -28.67
CA TYR A 52 17.09 17.48 -27.79
C TYR A 52 17.98 17.40 -26.55
N GLN A 53 18.74 16.31 -26.32
CA GLN A 53 19.56 16.17 -25.10
C GLN A 53 20.90 16.92 -25.11
N ASN A 54 21.24 17.68 -26.15
CA ASN A 54 22.53 18.40 -26.17
C ASN A 54 22.58 19.71 -25.36
N GLU A 55 21.49 20.17 -24.72
CA GLU A 55 21.52 21.54 -24.13
C GLU A 55 21.22 21.67 -22.63
N LEU A 56 20.93 20.61 -21.86
CA LEU A 56 20.60 20.79 -20.43
C LEU A 56 21.22 19.79 -19.41
N GLN A 57 22.18 18.96 -19.80
CA GLN A 57 22.97 18.16 -18.83
C GLN A 57 24.44 18.61 -18.87
N PRO A 58 25.03 19.07 -17.75
CA PRO A 58 26.46 19.34 -17.71
C PRO A 58 27.21 18.03 -17.94
N ASN A 59 28.10 18.09 -18.92
CA ASN A 59 29.01 17.04 -19.37
C ASN A 59 30.09 16.72 -18.31
N ASN A 60 29.69 16.36 -17.09
CA ASN A 60 30.53 15.77 -16.07
C ASN A 60 30.04 14.34 -15.87
N GLY A 61 30.93 13.35 -16.00
CA GLY A 61 30.64 11.90 -15.91
C GLY A 61 30.10 11.40 -14.58
N THR A 62 29.12 12.08 -14.00
CA THR A 62 28.39 11.72 -12.80
C THR A 62 27.24 10.84 -13.25
N SER A 63 27.30 9.56 -12.86
CA SER A 63 26.21 8.60 -13.10
C SER A 63 24.87 9.20 -12.67
N ARG A 64 23.85 9.12 -13.53
CA ARG A 64 22.49 9.58 -13.24
C ARG A 64 21.98 8.87 -11.98
N LYS A 65 21.50 9.63 -11.00
CA LYS A 65 21.11 9.11 -9.68
C LYS A 65 19.61 8.84 -9.56
N PHE A 66 18.81 9.68 -10.22
CA PHE A 66 17.35 9.61 -10.23
C PHE A 66 16.83 9.73 -11.67
N TRP A 67 15.76 8.99 -11.96
CA TRP A 67 14.99 9.07 -13.18
C TRP A 67 13.55 9.37 -12.79
N ASN A 68 12.96 10.44 -13.32
CA ASN A 68 11.58 10.79 -13.05
C ASN A 68 10.92 11.21 -14.38
N GLN A 69 9.97 10.42 -14.86
CA GLN A 69 9.16 10.66 -16.05
C GLN A 69 7.81 9.94 -15.89
N ASP A 70 6.76 10.48 -16.50
CA ASP A 70 5.40 9.91 -16.46
C ASP A 70 4.91 9.54 -15.05
N HIS A 71 5.29 10.34 -14.05
CA HIS A 71 4.99 10.11 -12.63
C HIS A 71 5.60 8.81 -12.05
N LYS A 72 6.66 8.31 -12.67
CA LYS A 72 7.41 7.14 -12.22
C LYS A 72 8.80 7.52 -11.78
N LEU A 73 9.19 7.08 -10.60
CA LEU A 73 10.48 7.39 -10.00
C LEU A 73 11.42 6.18 -9.98
N GLY A 74 12.47 6.25 -10.79
CA GLY A 74 13.60 5.34 -10.74
C GLY A 74 14.72 5.86 -9.84
N ILE A 75 15.14 5.07 -8.85
CA ILE A 75 16.27 5.37 -7.97
C ILE A 75 17.41 4.42 -8.31
N SER A 76 18.59 4.99 -8.58
CA SER A 76 19.77 4.19 -8.93
C SER A 76 20.17 3.24 -7.80
N THR A 77 20.41 1.97 -8.12
CA THR A 77 20.87 0.97 -7.15
C THR A 77 22.20 1.34 -6.49
N ASP A 78 23.06 2.11 -7.19
CA ASP A 78 24.37 2.52 -6.70
C ASP A 78 24.31 3.40 -5.46
N ILE A 79 23.21 4.15 -5.30
CA ILE A 79 23.05 5.12 -4.22
C ILE A 79 22.16 4.62 -3.09
N LEU A 80 21.47 3.48 -3.23
CA LEU A 80 20.40 3.06 -2.31
C LEU A 80 20.85 2.95 -0.85
N VAL A 81 21.95 2.24 -0.61
CA VAL A 81 22.48 2.04 0.76
C VAL A 81 22.82 3.38 1.39
N GLN A 82 23.44 4.25 0.59
CA GLN A 82 23.95 5.52 1.06
C GLN A 82 22.83 6.54 1.31
N LEU A 83 21.88 6.65 0.38
CA LEU A 83 20.68 7.47 0.49
C LEU A 83 19.80 7.00 1.66
N CYS A 84 19.62 5.68 1.84
CA CYS A 84 18.87 5.12 2.97
C CYS A 84 19.49 5.48 4.31
N LYS A 85 20.82 5.44 4.43
CA LYS A 85 21.54 5.89 5.63
C LYS A 85 21.29 7.37 5.92
N TYR A 86 21.34 8.24 4.91
CA TYR A 86 21.13 9.67 5.09
C TYR A 86 19.69 10.01 5.44
N ALA A 87 18.73 9.42 4.74
CA ALA A 87 17.31 9.59 5.04
C ALA A 87 17.00 9.16 6.49
N LYS A 88 17.55 8.01 6.93
CA LYS A 88 17.37 7.53 8.31
C LYS A 88 17.96 8.50 9.33
N HIS A 89 19.16 9.01 9.07
CA HIS A 89 19.81 9.98 9.94
C HIS A 89 19.01 11.28 10.05
N ALA A 90 18.61 11.88 8.93
CA ALA A 90 17.80 13.09 8.90
C ALA A 90 16.45 12.91 9.61
N PHE A 91 15.78 11.78 9.37
CA PHE A 91 14.54 11.43 10.06
C PHE A 91 14.71 11.33 11.57
N LEU A 92 15.76 10.66 12.05
CA LEU A 92 16.00 10.51 13.49
C LEU A 92 16.32 11.84 14.17
N LEU A 93 17.07 12.73 13.50
CA LEU A 93 17.32 14.09 13.98
C LEU A 93 16.02 14.90 14.08
N ALA A 94 15.20 14.91 13.02
CA ALA A 94 13.93 15.61 13.01
C ALA A 94 12.95 15.06 14.07
N LEU A 95 12.94 13.73 14.27
CA LEU A 95 12.12 13.09 15.29
C LEU A 95 12.56 13.47 16.71
N ASP A 96 13.86 13.55 16.96
CA ASP A 96 14.41 13.99 18.24
C ASP A 96 14.08 15.47 18.50
N GLU A 97 14.19 16.32 17.48
CA GLU A 97 13.81 17.72 17.57
C GLU A 97 12.31 17.90 17.85
N TYR A 98 11.45 17.16 17.15
CA TYR A 98 9.99 17.16 17.37
C TYR A 98 9.64 16.73 18.80
N LYS A 99 10.34 15.74 19.36
CA LYS A 99 10.14 15.31 20.75
C LYS A 99 10.60 16.35 21.77
N ARG A 100 11.66 17.10 21.48
CA ARG A 100 12.19 18.17 22.35
C ARG A 100 11.31 19.42 22.35
N HIS A 101 10.73 19.79 21.21
CA HIS A 101 10.03 21.07 21.03
C HIS A 101 8.50 20.97 21.16
N GLY A 102 7.99 20.40 22.25
CA GLY A 102 6.54 20.29 22.48
C GLY A 102 5.74 21.54 22.06
N ASN A 103 5.02 21.43 20.94
CA ASN A 103 4.12 22.41 20.29
C ASN A 103 4.60 23.87 20.09
N ILE A 104 5.84 24.23 20.38
CA ILE A 104 6.33 25.61 20.25
C ILE A 104 7.38 25.64 19.14
N SER A 105 6.99 26.13 17.96
CA SER A 105 7.95 26.49 16.91
C SER A 105 7.45 27.68 16.09
N CYS A 106 8.31 28.70 15.98
CA CYS A 106 8.18 29.89 15.14
C CYS A 106 9.08 29.79 13.88
N SER A 107 9.34 28.57 13.39
CA SER A 107 10.06 28.32 12.12
C SER A 107 9.07 28.28 10.95
N PRO A 108 9.47 28.67 9.72
CA PRO A 108 8.64 28.52 8.52
C PRO A 108 8.27 27.05 8.21
N SER A 109 9.07 26.08 8.66
CA SER A 109 8.71 24.66 8.71
C SER A 109 8.47 24.20 10.14
N THR A 110 7.32 23.58 10.41
CA THR A 110 7.04 22.99 11.73
C THR A 110 7.87 21.72 11.91
N PRO A 111 8.30 21.37 13.13
CA PRO A 111 9.01 20.11 13.39
C PRO A 111 8.23 18.87 12.89
N GLU A 112 6.89 18.95 12.88
CA GLU A 112 6.02 17.94 12.27
C GLU A 112 6.28 17.76 10.77
N SER A 113 6.38 18.86 10.03
CA SER A 113 6.61 18.84 8.58
C SER A 113 7.94 18.17 8.23
N GLU A 114 9.01 18.45 8.98
CA GLU A 114 10.32 17.83 8.75
C GLU A 114 10.30 16.33 9.05
N VAL A 115 9.62 15.90 10.13
CA VAL A 115 9.41 14.47 10.41
C VAL A 115 8.63 13.81 9.29
N MET A 116 7.57 14.43 8.78
CA MET A 116 6.77 13.90 7.68
C MET A 116 7.56 13.80 6.37
N LYS A 117 8.38 14.81 6.04
CA LYS A 117 9.24 14.82 4.84
C LYS A 117 10.31 13.73 4.90
N HIS A 118 11.11 13.69 5.95
CA HIS A 118 12.20 12.72 6.06
C HIS A 118 11.69 11.29 6.27
N SER A 119 10.56 11.08 6.97
CA SER A 119 9.96 9.75 7.08
C SER A 119 9.43 9.23 5.74
N GLN A 120 8.88 10.09 4.87
CA GLN A 120 8.51 9.71 3.50
C GLN A 120 9.74 9.20 2.74
N ALA A 121 10.84 9.95 2.77
CA ALA A 121 12.08 9.54 2.11
C ALA A 121 12.59 8.18 2.62
N VAL A 122 12.59 7.96 3.94
CA VAL A 122 13.02 6.67 4.53
C VAL A 122 12.11 5.53 4.13
N LEU A 123 10.79 5.73 4.12
CA LEU A 123 9.82 4.67 3.88
C LEU A 123 9.79 4.22 2.41
N LEU A 124 10.05 5.12 1.46
CA LEU A 124 10.24 4.76 0.05
C LEU A 124 11.49 3.89 -0.18
N LEU A 125 12.51 4.02 0.68
CA LEU A 125 13.76 3.26 0.61
C LEU A 125 13.76 2.01 1.50
N SER A 126 12.90 1.98 2.52
CA SER A 126 12.89 0.99 3.60
C SER A 126 11.49 0.92 4.22
N SER A 127 10.54 0.30 3.50
CA SER A 127 9.12 0.23 3.83
C SER A 127 8.81 -0.35 5.22
N ASP A 128 9.67 -1.23 5.75
CA ASP A 128 9.48 -1.86 7.06
C ASP A 128 10.13 -1.10 8.22
N PHE A 129 10.51 0.16 8.03
CA PHE A 129 11.08 0.98 9.10
C PHE A 129 10.00 1.46 10.08
N GLY A 130 9.61 0.59 11.01
CA GLY A 130 8.49 0.79 11.94
C GLY A 130 8.56 2.08 12.78
N THR A 131 9.75 2.59 13.11
CA THR A 131 9.89 3.87 13.82
C THR A 131 9.33 5.03 13.02
N ALA A 132 9.53 5.05 11.69
CA ALA A 132 8.96 6.07 10.82
C ALA A 132 7.43 5.96 10.77
N TRP A 133 6.87 4.76 10.60
CA TRP A 133 5.42 4.57 10.65
C TRP A 133 4.80 5.04 11.97
N ASN A 134 5.41 4.70 13.10
CA ASN A 134 4.93 5.11 14.41
C ASN A 134 5.00 6.64 14.61
N ALA A 135 6.05 7.30 14.12
CA ALA A 135 6.15 8.76 14.15
C ALA A 135 5.04 9.43 13.33
N ARG A 136 4.75 8.90 12.13
CA ARG A 136 3.65 9.38 11.29
C ARG A 136 2.28 9.18 11.96
N LYS A 137 2.02 8.01 12.57
CA LYS A 137 0.80 7.77 13.36
C LYS A 137 0.66 8.78 14.50
N LEU A 138 1.74 9.07 15.23
CA LEU A 138 1.73 10.04 16.33
C LEU A 138 1.36 11.46 15.87
N ILE A 139 1.88 11.89 14.72
CA ILE A 139 1.56 13.21 14.13
C ILE A 139 0.13 13.22 13.60
N LEU A 140 -0.26 12.21 12.81
CA LEU A 140 -1.58 12.12 12.19
C LEU A 140 -2.72 11.96 13.20
N SER A 141 -2.47 11.32 14.35
CA SER A 141 -3.47 11.20 15.43
C SER A 141 -3.90 12.56 16.01
N LYS A 142 -3.10 13.62 15.78
CA LYS A 142 -3.41 14.99 16.19
C LYS A 142 -4.07 15.81 15.08
N LYS A 143 -4.26 15.24 13.89
CA LYS A 143 -4.86 15.91 12.73
C LYS A 143 -6.34 15.54 12.66
N ASP A 144 -7.18 16.53 12.35
CA ASP A 144 -8.63 16.38 12.19
C ASP A 144 -9.08 16.64 10.75
N GLN A 145 -8.18 16.42 9.79
CA GLN A 145 -8.45 16.69 8.37
C GLN A 145 -8.34 15.41 7.56
N LEU A 146 -9.42 15.05 6.86
CA LEU A 146 -9.47 13.88 5.96
C LEU A 146 -8.38 13.93 4.87
N SER A 147 -7.99 15.13 4.45
CA SER A 147 -6.91 15.35 3.47
C SER A 147 -5.57 14.76 3.93
N ALA A 148 -5.24 14.86 5.23
CA ALA A 148 -4.01 14.31 5.78
C ALA A 148 -3.99 12.78 5.70
N PHE A 149 -5.11 12.13 6.04
CA PHE A 149 -5.25 10.68 5.88
C PHE A 149 -5.27 10.23 4.41
N THR A 150 -5.87 11.03 3.53
CA THR A 150 -5.88 10.74 2.08
C THR A 150 -4.47 10.83 1.48
N GLN A 151 -3.69 11.85 1.85
CA GLN A 151 -2.29 11.96 1.46
C GLN A 151 -1.47 10.78 2.01
N GLU A 152 -1.76 10.34 3.23
CA GLU A 152 -1.10 9.18 3.83
C GLU A 152 -1.43 7.85 3.10
N LEU A 153 -2.68 7.68 2.65
CA LEU A 153 -3.08 6.55 1.79
C LEU A 153 -2.38 6.61 0.43
N ARG A 154 -2.15 7.80 -0.13
CA ARG A 154 -1.35 7.94 -1.37
C ARG A 154 0.10 7.54 -1.15
N LEU A 155 0.75 8.05 -0.10
CA LEU A 155 2.14 7.69 0.22
C LEU A 155 2.29 6.19 0.42
N SER A 156 1.42 5.57 1.22
CA SER A 156 1.49 4.13 1.46
C SER A 156 1.16 3.31 0.20
N GLY A 157 0.35 3.83 -0.73
CA GLY A 157 0.12 3.21 -2.04
C GLY A 157 1.38 3.26 -2.90
N LEU A 158 2.04 4.41 -2.96
CA LEU A 158 3.33 4.57 -3.63
C LEU A 158 4.39 3.62 -3.08
N ILE A 159 4.48 3.45 -1.75
CA ILE A 159 5.42 2.49 -1.14
C ILE A 159 5.10 1.04 -1.56
N LEU A 160 3.81 0.69 -1.68
CA LEU A 160 3.39 -0.64 -2.10
C LEU A 160 3.68 -0.93 -3.58
N SER A 161 3.81 0.09 -4.44
CA SER A 161 4.22 -0.11 -5.84
C SER A 161 5.58 -0.83 -5.95
N ASN A 162 6.49 -0.58 -5.01
CA ASN A 162 7.81 -1.22 -4.93
C ASN A 162 7.88 -2.36 -3.91
N SER A 163 7.14 -2.26 -2.81
CA SER A 163 7.16 -3.20 -1.70
C SER A 163 5.77 -3.82 -1.45
N PRO A 164 5.18 -4.55 -2.43
CA PRO A 164 3.78 -4.98 -2.39
C PRO A 164 3.45 -5.88 -1.19
N LYS A 165 4.44 -6.60 -0.65
CA LYS A 165 4.30 -7.53 0.48
C LYS A 165 4.64 -6.92 1.85
N SER A 166 4.87 -5.60 1.96
CA SER A 166 5.26 -4.97 3.23
C SER A 166 4.09 -4.95 4.23
N GLU A 167 4.11 -5.88 5.19
CA GLU A 167 3.10 -5.97 6.25
C GLU A 167 3.08 -4.69 7.12
N SER A 168 4.21 -4.03 7.31
CA SER A 168 4.28 -2.75 8.01
C SER A 168 3.42 -1.68 7.33
N THR A 169 3.50 -1.62 6.00
CA THR A 169 2.74 -0.68 5.18
C THR A 169 1.25 -1.01 5.21
N TRP A 170 0.88 -2.29 5.04
CA TRP A 170 -0.52 -2.73 5.14
C TRP A 170 -1.11 -2.49 6.54
N SER A 171 -0.35 -2.75 7.60
CA SER A 171 -0.74 -2.45 8.98
C SER A 171 -1.00 -0.96 9.20
N HIS A 172 -0.17 -0.09 8.60
CA HIS A 172 -0.40 1.35 8.63
C HIS A 172 -1.65 1.76 7.84
N ARG A 173 -1.89 1.19 6.65
CA ARG A 173 -3.13 1.43 5.88
C ARG A 173 -4.39 1.05 6.65
N ARG A 174 -4.41 -0.13 7.29
CA ARG A 174 -5.52 -0.55 8.16
C ARG A 174 -5.78 0.43 9.30
N TRP A 175 -4.71 0.95 9.90
CA TRP A 175 -4.81 1.98 10.93
C TRP A 175 -5.43 3.28 10.38
N ILE A 176 -5.00 3.76 9.21
CA ILE A 176 -5.57 4.96 8.57
C ILE A 176 -7.06 4.77 8.27
N ILE A 177 -7.44 3.66 7.66
CA ILE A 177 -8.85 3.36 7.32
C ILE A 177 -9.70 3.34 8.59
N LYS A 178 -9.20 2.75 9.68
CA LYS A 178 -9.86 2.78 10.99
C LYS A 178 -10.01 4.21 11.54
N MET A 179 -8.99 5.06 11.38
CA MET A 179 -9.11 6.46 11.80
C MET A 179 -10.15 7.20 10.96
N ILE A 180 -10.19 6.95 9.64
CA ILE A 180 -11.18 7.56 8.75
C ILE A 180 -12.59 7.09 9.12
N SER A 181 -12.79 5.79 9.34
CA SER A 181 -14.10 5.22 9.67
C SER A 181 -14.70 5.78 10.97
N LEU A 182 -13.84 6.20 11.91
CA LEU A 182 -14.27 6.76 13.19
C LEU A 182 -14.54 8.28 13.12
N GLY A 183 -13.92 8.98 12.17
CA GLY A 183 -13.96 10.45 12.12
C GLY A 183 -14.75 11.04 10.95
N PHE A 184 -15.00 10.29 9.87
CA PHE A 184 -15.53 10.85 8.62
C PHE A 184 -16.57 9.94 7.94
N PRO A 185 -17.69 10.49 7.43
CA PRO A 185 -18.74 9.75 6.75
C PRO A 185 -18.39 9.47 5.26
N THR A 186 -17.17 8.99 5.00
CA THR A 186 -16.67 8.72 3.62
C THR A 186 -16.09 7.31 3.50
N LEU A 187 -16.46 6.40 4.41
CA LEU A 187 -15.87 5.06 4.48
C LEU A 187 -16.04 4.29 3.17
N GLN A 188 -17.21 4.34 2.54
CA GLN A 188 -17.52 3.63 1.30
C GLN A 188 -16.54 3.95 0.16
N VAL A 189 -16.31 5.24 -0.11
CA VAL A 189 -15.40 5.69 -1.17
C VAL A 189 -13.97 5.21 -0.90
N ILE A 190 -13.57 5.19 0.38
CA ILE A 190 -12.23 4.73 0.78
C ILE A 190 -12.10 3.22 0.62
N ILE A 191 -13.05 2.41 1.11
CA ILE A 191 -12.97 0.95 1.01
C ILE A 191 -13.11 0.46 -0.44
N THR A 192 -13.81 1.20 -1.31
CA THR A 192 -13.89 0.91 -2.75
C THR A 192 -12.53 1.09 -3.41
N LYS A 193 -11.90 2.26 -3.25
CA LYS A 193 -10.54 2.53 -3.77
C LYS A 193 -9.50 1.58 -3.19
N GLU A 194 -9.66 1.19 -1.93
CA GLU A 194 -8.78 0.24 -1.27
C GLU A 194 -8.92 -1.16 -1.85
N SER A 195 -10.13 -1.60 -2.20
CA SER A 195 -10.37 -2.85 -2.91
C SER A 195 -9.68 -2.86 -4.29
N GLU A 196 -9.80 -1.78 -5.06
CA GLU A 196 -9.13 -1.62 -6.36
C GLU A 196 -7.60 -1.75 -6.24
N LEU A 197 -7.01 -1.14 -5.20
CA LEU A 197 -5.57 -1.23 -4.93
C LEU A 197 -5.14 -2.67 -4.59
N VAL A 198 -5.93 -3.39 -3.79
CA VAL A 198 -5.63 -4.80 -3.45
C VAL A 198 -5.69 -5.68 -4.69
N GLU A 199 -6.63 -5.40 -5.61
CA GLU A 199 -6.71 -6.11 -6.89
C GLU A 199 -5.50 -5.80 -7.78
N SER A 200 -5.04 -4.55 -7.85
CA SER A 200 -3.91 -4.17 -8.70
C SER A 200 -2.55 -4.70 -8.22
N ILE A 201 -2.34 -4.81 -6.90
CA ILE A 201 -1.10 -5.35 -6.32
C ILE A 201 -1.03 -6.88 -6.42
N GLY A 202 -2.19 -7.52 -6.56
CA GLY A 202 -2.33 -8.97 -6.61
C GLY A 202 -2.85 -9.54 -5.29
N GLU A 203 -3.55 -10.65 -5.42
CA GLU A 203 -4.44 -11.25 -4.42
C GLU A 203 -3.72 -11.93 -3.22
N ALA A 204 -2.44 -11.67 -2.99
CA ALA A 204 -1.61 -12.38 -2.01
C ALA A 204 -1.76 -11.90 -0.55
N LEU A 205 -2.61 -10.89 -0.28
CA LEU A 205 -2.76 -10.25 1.03
C LEU A 205 -4.12 -10.51 1.66
N TRP A 206 -4.39 -11.79 1.90
CA TRP A 206 -5.62 -12.30 2.52
C TRP A 206 -5.97 -11.66 3.87
N LEU A 207 -4.97 -11.26 4.66
CA LEU A 207 -5.19 -10.53 5.91
C LEU A 207 -5.82 -9.16 5.68
N HIS A 208 -5.32 -8.41 4.68
CA HIS A 208 -5.86 -7.10 4.36
C HIS A 208 -7.22 -7.21 3.67
N ARG A 209 -7.39 -8.16 2.74
CA ARG A 209 -8.70 -8.46 2.14
C ARG A 209 -9.75 -8.76 3.21
N ARG A 210 -9.45 -9.65 4.16
CA ARG A 210 -10.34 -9.95 5.29
C ARG A 210 -10.67 -8.72 6.13
N PHE A 211 -9.71 -7.82 6.33
CA PHE A 211 -9.97 -6.53 6.99
C PHE A 211 -10.94 -5.65 6.16
N LEU A 212 -10.78 -5.57 4.84
CA LEU A 212 -11.71 -4.82 3.99
C LEU A 212 -13.11 -5.41 3.99
N SER A 213 -13.25 -6.73 3.91
CA SER A 213 -14.56 -7.39 3.98
C SER A 213 -15.28 -7.07 5.28
N LEU A 214 -14.55 -6.98 6.42
CA LEU A 214 -15.15 -6.53 7.68
C LEU A 214 -15.66 -5.09 7.61
N ASN A 215 -14.94 -4.19 6.93
CA ASN A 215 -15.40 -2.81 6.77
C ASN A 215 -16.61 -2.73 5.83
N TRP A 216 -16.64 -3.51 4.75
CA TRP A 216 -17.82 -3.66 3.88
C TRP A 216 -19.03 -4.18 4.65
N ILE A 217 -18.87 -5.25 5.44
CA ILE A 217 -19.93 -5.80 6.28
C ILE A 217 -20.44 -4.75 7.27
N MET A 218 -19.53 -4.03 7.95
CA MET A 218 -19.91 -2.99 8.89
C MET A 218 -20.69 -1.87 8.21
N TYR A 219 -20.24 -1.42 7.04
CA TYR A 219 -20.93 -0.43 6.21
C TYR A 219 -22.36 -0.89 5.84
N PHE A 220 -22.52 -2.14 5.40
CA PHE A 220 -23.85 -2.71 5.15
C PHE A 220 -24.69 -2.69 6.44
N THR A 221 -24.20 -3.22 7.56
CA THR A 221 -25.01 -3.31 8.79
C THR A 221 -25.36 -1.97 9.44
N CYS A 222 -24.52 -0.94 9.30
CA CYS A 222 -24.79 0.38 9.88
C CYS A 222 -25.84 1.17 9.09
N ASN A 223 -25.93 0.95 7.77
CA ASN A 223 -26.93 1.59 6.93
C ASN A 223 -28.34 0.97 7.08
N ASP A 224 -28.44 -0.25 7.63
CA ASP A 224 -29.73 -0.89 7.95
C ASP A 224 -30.35 -0.40 9.27
N SER A 225 -29.55 0.16 10.18
CA SER A 225 -29.97 0.37 11.58
C SER A 225 -30.50 1.77 11.93
N ASP A 226 -30.36 2.77 11.06
CA ASP A 226 -30.82 4.14 11.32
C ASP A 226 -31.72 4.64 10.18
N VAL A 227 -32.99 4.88 10.51
CA VAL A 227 -34.06 5.44 9.66
C VAL A 227 -34.69 4.42 8.70
N SER A 228 -36.03 4.41 8.64
CA SER A 228 -36.78 3.69 7.60
C SER A 228 -36.18 4.03 6.23
N PRO A 229 -35.54 3.10 5.52
CA PRO A 229 -34.87 3.41 4.27
C PRO A 229 -35.88 3.99 3.29
N GLU A 230 -35.54 5.07 2.59
CA GLU A 230 -36.34 5.40 1.41
C GLU A 230 -36.26 4.20 0.44
N PRO A 231 -37.34 3.87 -0.29
CA PRO A 231 -37.36 2.69 -1.16
C PRO A 231 -36.14 2.59 -2.10
N GLY A 232 -35.57 3.73 -2.53
CA GLY A 232 -34.36 3.79 -3.35
C GLY A 232 -33.06 3.42 -2.63
N GLU A 233 -32.89 3.75 -1.35
CA GLU A 233 -31.67 3.45 -0.58
C GLU A 233 -31.52 1.95 -0.32
N SER A 234 -32.63 1.27 0.02
CA SER A 234 -32.63 -0.19 0.18
C SER A 234 -32.30 -0.94 -1.12
N ILE A 235 -32.66 -0.40 -2.28
CA ILE A 235 -32.35 -1.00 -3.58
C ILE A 235 -30.86 -0.85 -3.89
N ILE A 236 -30.30 0.33 -3.67
CA ILE A 236 -28.86 0.61 -3.88
C ILE A 236 -28.00 -0.28 -2.97
N MET A 237 -28.37 -0.39 -1.70
CA MET A 237 -27.63 -1.23 -0.75
C MET A 237 -27.65 -2.73 -1.13
N ASN A 238 -28.78 -3.23 -1.62
CA ASN A 238 -28.88 -4.59 -2.15
C ASN A 238 -27.99 -4.79 -3.40
N GLU A 239 -27.86 -3.77 -4.25
CA GLU A 239 -26.97 -3.81 -5.43
C GLU A 239 -25.49 -3.81 -5.01
N GLU A 240 -25.09 -3.00 -4.03
CA GLU A 240 -23.73 -2.94 -3.51
C GLU A 240 -23.31 -4.25 -2.83
N ILE A 241 -24.20 -4.87 -2.06
CA ILE A 241 -24.00 -6.22 -1.51
C ILE A 241 -23.79 -7.20 -2.67
N ALA A 242 -24.66 -7.19 -3.69
CA ALA A 242 -24.51 -8.09 -4.83
C ALA A 242 -23.19 -7.90 -5.57
N ILE A 243 -22.73 -6.66 -5.79
CA ILE A 243 -21.44 -6.34 -6.40
C ILE A 243 -20.29 -6.90 -5.57
N PHE A 244 -20.27 -6.63 -4.26
CA PHE A 244 -19.24 -7.15 -3.35
C PHE A 244 -19.18 -8.69 -3.43
N ILE A 245 -20.31 -9.37 -3.30
CA ILE A 245 -20.38 -10.84 -3.35
C ILE A 245 -19.91 -11.38 -4.70
N ASN A 246 -20.30 -10.74 -5.80
CA ASN A 246 -19.87 -11.14 -7.14
C ASN A 246 -18.36 -11.04 -7.32
N ASN A 247 -17.73 -9.99 -6.80
CA ASN A 247 -16.28 -9.83 -6.88
C ASN A 247 -15.56 -10.92 -6.07
N GLU A 248 -16.05 -11.25 -4.88
CA GLU A 248 -15.47 -12.33 -4.05
C GLU A 248 -15.68 -13.72 -4.66
N ILE A 249 -16.78 -13.95 -5.38
CA ILE A 249 -16.98 -15.20 -6.15
C ILE A 249 -16.02 -15.28 -7.32
N ARG A 250 -15.85 -14.19 -8.10
CA ARG A 250 -14.92 -14.15 -9.23
C ARG A 250 -13.48 -14.40 -8.78
N LEU A 251 -13.10 -13.89 -7.61
CA LEU A 251 -11.83 -14.18 -6.96
C LEU A 251 -11.66 -15.66 -6.63
N LEU A 252 -12.70 -16.30 -6.08
CA LEU A 252 -12.67 -17.74 -5.83
C LEU A 252 -12.50 -18.53 -7.14
N GLU A 253 -13.20 -18.14 -8.20
CA GLU A 253 -13.07 -18.79 -9.50
C GLU A 253 -11.68 -18.59 -10.13
N SER A 254 -11.10 -17.38 -10.06
CA SER A 254 -9.75 -17.11 -10.56
C SER A 254 -8.71 -17.95 -9.80
N ALA A 255 -8.80 -17.98 -8.47
CA ALA A 255 -7.89 -18.75 -7.62
C ALA A 255 -8.01 -20.27 -7.81
N MET A 256 -9.08 -20.78 -8.41
CA MET A 256 -9.30 -22.21 -8.66
C MET A 256 -9.05 -22.66 -10.10
N THR A 257 -8.90 -21.74 -11.05
CA THR A 257 -8.84 -22.05 -12.50
C THR A 257 -7.44 -22.10 -13.09
N VAL A 258 -6.41 -21.70 -12.33
CA VAL A 258 -5.03 -21.70 -12.85
C VAL A 258 -4.51 -23.15 -12.92
N PRO A 259 -3.89 -23.57 -14.04
CA PRO A 259 -3.34 -24.92 -14.17
C PRO A 259 -2.28 -25.20 -13.12
N ASP A 260 -2.18 -26.46 -12.70
CA ASP A 260 -1.11 -26.98 -11.84
C ASP A 260 0.25 -26.70 -12.49
N THR A 261 0.85 -25.57 -12.11
CA THR A 261 2.23 -25.26 -12.46
C THR A 261 3.13 -26.05 -11.53
N LYS A 262 4.39 -26.31 -11.92
CA LYS A 262 5.38 -27.01 -11.07
C LYS A 262 5.70 -26.28 -9.74
N PHE A 263 4.97 -25.24 -9.39
CA PHE A 263 5.13 -24.38 -8.23
C PHE A 263 3.87 -24.47 -7.36
N GLU A 264 4.06 -24.67 -6.05
CA GLU A 264 2.98 -24.86 -5.06
C GLU A 264 2.15 -23.57 -4.80
N ASP A 265 2.52 -22.44 -5.41
CA ASP A 265 1.89 -21.12 -5.21
C ASP A 265 0.39 -21.12 -5.55
N PHE A 266 -0.03 -21.91 -6.54
CA PHE A 266 -1.44 -22.03 -6.91
C PHE A 266 -2.26 -22.73 -5.83
N GLN A 267 -1.74 -23.83 -5.28
CA GLN A 267 -2.41 -24.57 -4.22
C GLN A 267 -2.55 -23.71 -2.96
N ALA A 268 -1.51 -22.94 -2.62
CA ALA A 268 -1.56 -21.96 -1.54
C ALA A 268 -2.62 -20.88 -1.77
N GLN A 269 -2.72 -20.33 -2.98
CA GLN A 269 -3.72 -19.31 -3.32
C GLN A 269 -5.14 -19.86 -3.25
N ALA A 270 -5.40 -21.04 -3.82
CA ALA A 270 -6.69 -21.71 -3.74
C ALA A 270 -7.10 -22.01 -2.29
N LEU A 271 -6.15 -22.47 -1.46
CA LEU A 271 -6.38 -22.73 -0.03
C LEU A 271 -6.73 -21.46 0.72
N HIS A 272 -5.93 -20.40 0.58
CA HIS A 272 -6.19 -19.14 1.25
C HIS A 272 -7.52 -18.52 0.84
N THR A 273 -7.86 -18.59 -0.46
CA THR A 273 -9.16 -18.13 -0.97
C THR A 273 -10.29 -18.93 -0.36
N GLY A 274 -10.18 -20.26 -0.35
CA GLY A 274 -11.19 -21.14 0.25
C GLY A 274 -11.40 -20.85 1.74
N VAL A 275 -10.31 -20.71 2.51
CA VAL A 275 -10.37 -20.39 3.94
C VAL A 275 -11.02 -19.02 4.18
N TYR A 276 -10.68 -18.03 3.37
CA TYR A 276 -11.28 -16.70 3.42
C TYR A 276 -12.77 -16.73 3.08
N MET A 277 -13.19 -17.44 2.03
CA MET A 277 -14.60 -17.59 1.66
C MET A 277 -15.40 -18.30 2.74
N LEU A 278 -14.85 -19.36 3.34
CA LEU A 278 -15.47 -20.03 4.49
C LEU A 278 -15.58 -19.12 5.72
N TRP A 279 -14.63 -18.21 5.92
CA TRP A 279 -14.75 -17.21 6.96
C TRP A 279 -15.84 -16.18 6.63
N LEU A 280 -15.95 -15.75 5.37
CA LEU A 280 -16.92 -14.76 4.92
C LEU A 280 -18.36 -15.26 5.03
N THR A 281 -18.62 -16.52 4.68
CA THR A 281 -19.96 -17.15 4.82
C THR A 281 -20.46 -17.19 6.26
N LYS A 282 -19.55 -17.30 7.24
CA LYS A 282 -19.90 -17.23 8.67
C LYS A 282 -20.27 -15.82 9.12
N LYS A 283 -19.83 -14.79 8.39
CA LYS A 283 -20.12 -13.39 8.67
C LYS A 283 -21.32 -12.87 7.91
N MET A 284 -21.57 -13.39 6.71
CA MET A 284 -22.70 -13.06 5.86
C MET A 284 -23.40 -14.36 5.43
N PRO A 285 -24.40 -14.86 6.17
CA PRO A 285 -25.10 -16.10 5.81
C PRO A 285 -25.74 -16.06 4.42
N GLU A 286 -26.18 -14.89 3.96
CA GLU A 286 -26.75 -14.67 2.62
C GLU A 286 -25.77 -14.99 1.49
N LEU A 287 -24.47 -14.80 1.75
CA LEU A 287 -23.38 -15.18 0.84
C LEU A 287 -23.43 -16.66 0.51
N TRP A 288 -23.80 -17.52 1.47
CA TRP A 288 -23.87 -18.96 1.27
C TRP A 288 -24.89 -19.32 0.20
N ARG A 289 -26.09 -18.73 0.26
CA ARG A 289 -27.15 -18.97 -0.73
C ARG A 289 -26.69 -18.53 -2.13
N MET A 290 -26.10 -17.35 -2.23
CA MET A 290 -25.61 -16.82 -3.51
C MET A 290 -24.43 -17.62 -4.08
N LEU A 291 -23.56 -18.14 -3.22
CA LEU A 291 -22.49 -19.06 -3.62
C LEU A 291 -23.05 -20.36 -4.20
N GLU A 292 -24.04 -20.96 -3.54
CA GLU A 292 -24.69 -22.18 -4.03
C GLU A 292 -25.40 -21.95 -5.38
N GLU A 293 -26.09 -20.81 -5.53
CA GLU A 293 -26.78 -20.42 -6.77
C GLU A 293 -25.80 -20.21 -7.94
N LYS A 294 -24.64 -19.58 -7.70
CA LYS A 294 -23.69 -19.20 -8.76
C LYS A 294 -22.66 -20.28 -9.10
N LEU A 295 -22.06 -20.93 -8.11
CA LEU A 295 -21.02 -21.94 -8.32
C LEU A 295 -21.60 -23.34 -8.50
N GLY A 296 -22.83 -23.56 -8.03
CA GLY A 296 -23.42 -24.89 -7.89
C GLY A 296 -22.90 -25.63 -6.66
N THR A 297 -23.79 -26.41 -6.04
CA THR A 297 -23.53 -27.13 -4.78
C THR A 297 -22.29 -28.03 -4.84
N GLU A 298 -22.00 -28.64 -5.98
CA GLU A 298 -20.86 -29.56 -6.14
C GLU A 298 -19.50 -28.84 -6.14
N LYS A 299 -19.39 -27.65 -6.75
CA LYS A 299 -18.16 -26.85 -6.66
C LYS A 299 -17.92 -26.34 -5.24
N VAL A 300 -18.98 -25.88 -4.56
CA VAL A 300 -18.90 -25.45 -3.15
C VAL A 300 -18.43 -26.59 -2.25
N LYS A 301 -18.97 -27.81 -2.42
CA LYS A 301 -18.51 -29.01 -1.71
C LYS A 301 -17.05 -29.35 -2.02
N CYS A 302 -16.63 -29.22 -3.27
CA CYS A 302 -15.24 -29.44 -3.68
C CYS A 302 -14.28 -28.50 -2.92
N VAL A 303 -14.56 -27.19 -2.92
CA VAL A 303 -13.78 -26.18 -2.16
C VAL A 303 -13.69 -26.55 -0.68
N MET A 304 -14.82 -26.93 -0.07
CA MET A 304 -14.88 -27.32 1.33
C MET A 304 -14.07 -28.60 1.63
N SER A 305 -14.05 -29.54 0.70
CA SER A 305 -13.26 -30.77 0.82
C SER A 305 -11.76 -30.51 0.75
N THR A 306 -11.32 -29.62 -0.15
CA THR A 306 -9.91 -29.20 -0.27
C THR A 306 -9.42 -28.52 1.01
N ILE A 307 -10.21 -27.61 1.58
CA ILE A 307 -9.87 -26.94 2.85
C ILE A 307 -9.80 -27.94 4.02
N ALA A 308 -10.65 -28.97 4.01
CA ALA A 308 -10.69 -29.98 5.07
C ALA A 308 -9.48 -30.93 5.04
N GLN A 309 -8.94 -31.23 3.86
CA GLN A 309 -7.77 -32.08 3.66
C GLN A 309 -6.46 -31.41 4.12
N GLU A 310 -6.40 -30.07 4.03
CA GLU A 310 -5.23 -29.25 4.38
C GLU A 310 -5.21 -28.77 5.84
N ARG A 311 -6.26 -29.04 6.64
CA ARG A 311 -6.18 -28.79 8.09
C ARG A 311 -5.09 -29.69 8.66
N PRO A 312 -3.98 -29.14 9.20
CA PRO A 312 -3.10 -29.95 10.01
C PRO A 312 -3.96 -30.45 11.17
N SER A 313 -3.86 -31.73 11.47
CA SER A 313 -4.27 -32.25 12.78
C SER A 313 -3.50 -31.46 13.84
N HIS A 314 -4.10 -30.37 14.33
CA HIS A 314 -3.60 -29.56 15.42
C HIS A 314 -3.61 -30.41 16.69
N HIS A 315 -2.57 -31.20 16.87
CA HIS A 315 -2.08 -31.51 18.19
C HIS A 315 -1.18 -30.36 18.62
N LEU A 316 -1.70 -29.58 19.58
CA LEU A 316 -0.97 -28.81 20.58
C LEU A 316 -0.03 -27.71 20.06
N VAL A 317 -0.33 -26.45 20.38
CA VAL A 317 0.38 -25.70 21.44
C VAL A 317 -0.46 -24.46 21.75
N ASN A 318 -0.95 -24.39 22.99
CA ASN A 318 -1.31 -23.14 23.64
C ASN A 318 -0.02 -22.34 23.88
N VAL A 319 0.09 -21.14 23.29
CA VAL A 319 0.73 -19.94 23.88
C VAL A 319 -0.02 -18.73 23.34
#